data_AF-A0A1N6FGK1-F1
#
_entry.id   AF-A0A1N6FGK1-F1
#
_cell.length_a   1.000
_cell.length_b   1.000
_cell.length_c   1.000
_cell.angle_alpha   90.00
_cell.angle_beta   90.00
_cell.angle_gamma   90.00
#
_symmetry.space_group_name_H-M   'P 1'
#
loop_
_entity.id
_entity.type
_entity.pdbx_description
1 polymer ?
#
loop_
_entity_poly.entity_id
_entity_poly.type
_entity_poly.pdbx_seq_one_letter_code
_entity_poly.pdbx_strand_id
1 'polypeptide(L)'
;MIHLSKQGNYIIKPVLIIIIWISSTLNFFGQTKESDQKYPVDSLRQWTSGLMDEISKKHPGFYRYTDKEEFGFLIDSTRQSIQDSLTQLQYYRKLKPLFAKIGCLHTGIELPEKYKAYLYTNAVDLNKNFGHGTIPDHETAITFENWISKQDVELNYTIELINKK
;
A
#
# COMPACT_ATOMS: atom_id res chain seq x y z
N MET A 1 -1.81 73.16 46.60
CA MET A 1 -0.92 72.77 45.50
C MET A 1 -0.63 71.28 45.68
N ILE A 2 -1.38 70.41 45.01
CA ILE A 2 -1.35 68.95 45.24
C ILE A 2 -0.45 68.32 44.18
N HIS A 3 0.64 67.69 44.62
CA HIS A 3 1.58 67.00 43.76
C HIS A 3 1.12 65.54 43.61
N LEU A 4 0.57 65.18 42.43
CA LEU A 4 0.20 63.80 42.11
C LEU A 4 1.36 63.08 41.42
N SER A 5 1.88 62.08 42.11
CA SER A 5 2.92 61.13 41.68
C SER A 5 2.39 60.17 40.61
N LYS A 6 3.07 60.10 39.46
CA LYS A 6 2.87 59.05 38.44
C LYS A 6 3.47 57.74 38.96
N GLN A 7 2.66 56.90 39.60
CA GLN A 7 3.02 55.49 39.79
C GLN A 7 2.81 54.75 38.47
N GLY A 8 3.92 54.42 37.81
CA GLY A 8 3.95 53.82 36.49
C GLY A 8 3.53 52.35 36.49
N ASN A 9 2.94 51.97 35.35
CA ASN A 9 2.51 50.63 34.94
C ASN A 9 3.68 49.61 34.81
N TYR A 10 4.47 49.42 35.87
CA TYR A 10 5.66 48.56 35.85
C TYR A 10 5.33 47.06 36.02
N ILE A 11 4.12 46.71 36.45
CA ILE A 11 3.70 45.30 36.66
C ILE A 11 3.07 44.68 35.39
N ILE A 12 2.48 45.48 34.51
CA ILE A 12 1.74 44.98 33.34
C ILE A 12 2.68 44.48 32.23
N LYS A 13 3.84 45.11 32.08
CA LYS A 13 4.84 44.78 31.05
C LYS A 13 5.51 43.40 31.23
N PRO A 14 5.94 42.97 32.44
CA PRO A 14 6.52 41.64 32.61
C PRO A 14 5.49 40.51 32.46
N VAL A 15 4.24 40.72 32.86
CA VAL A 15 3.16 39.71 32.72
C VAL A 15 2.83 39.44 31.25
N LEU A 16 2.77 40.48 30.42
CA LEU A 16 2.57 40.34 28.98
C LEU A 16 3.72 39.57 28.29
N ILE A 17 4.96 39.78 28.73
CA ILE A 17 6.13 39.07 28.19
C ILE A 17 6.07 37.58 28.58
N ILE A 18 5.69 37.25 29.82
CA ILE A 18 5.56 35.85 30.26
C ILE A 18 4.45 35.11 29.49
N ILE A 19 3.32 35.78 29.21
CA ILE A 19 2.24 35.20 28.40
C ILE A 19 2.67 34.93 26.95
N ILE A 20 3.46 35.82 26.37
CA ILE A 20 4.01 35.65 25.01
C ILE A 20 4.99 34.46 24.97
N TRP A 21 5.83 34.28 26.00
CA TRP A 21 6.75 33.14 26.11
C TRP A 21 6.03 31.79 26.31
N ILE A 22 4.90 31.78 27.02
CA ILE A 22 4.06 30.58 27.18
C ILE A 22 3.35 30.21 25.87
N SER A 23 2.99 31.18 25.02
CA SER A 23 2.39 30.87 23.71
C SER A 23 3.38 30.23 22.72
N SER A 24 4.69 30.50 22.86
CA SER A 24 5.73 29.95 21.98
C SER A 24 6.14 28.50 22.28
N THR A 25 5.65 27.88 23.36
CA THR A 25 5.94 26.47 23.69
C THR A 25 4.87 25.49 23.24
N LEU A 26 3.79 25.95 22.60
CA LEU A 26 2.85 25.09 21.88
C LEU A 26 3.42 24.73 20.48
N ASN A 27 4.59 24.10 20.46
CA ASN A 27 5.00 23.34 19.29
C ASN A 27 4.08 22.12 19.22
N PHE A 28 3.06 22.23 18.37
CA PHE A 28 2.20 21.14 17.95
C PHE A 28 3.12 20.02 17.44
N PHE A 29 3.33 18.97 18.25
CA PHE A 29 3.84 17.70 17.75
C PHE A 29 2.76 17.11 16.85
N GLY A 30 2.69 17.60 15.61
CA GLY A 30 1.93 16.98 14.56
C GLY A 30 2.62 15.68 14.17
N GLN A 31 2.41 14.61 14.94
CA GLN A 31 2.45 13.29 14.33
C GLN A 31 1.27 13.27 13.36
N THR A 32 1.50 13.66 12.11
CA THR A 32 0.52 13.41 11.07
C THR A 32 0.39 11.89 11.05
N LYS A 33 -0.77 11.36 11.45
CA LYS A 33 -1.22 10.10 10.88
C LYS A 33 -1.08 10.31 9.38
N GLU A 34 -0.08 9.66 8.79
CA GLU A 34 0.25 9.77 7.37
C GLU A 34 -1.06 9.46 6.63
N SER A 35 -1.76 10.51 6.17
CA SER A 35 -3.09 10.32 5.62
C SER A 35 -2.92 9.58 4.30
N ASP A 36 -3.94 8.80 3.92
CA ASP A 36 -3.94 8.11 2.64
C ASP A 36 -3.93 9.15 1.50
N GLN A 37 -2.72 9.58 1.12
CA GLN A 37 -2.47 10.60 0.13
C GLN A 37 -3.22 10.22 -1.15
N LYS A 38 -4.06 11.14 -1.61
CA LYS A 38 -4.77 11.00 -2.88
C LYS A 38 -3.99 11.67 -3.99
N TYR A 39 -4.04 11.04 -5.17
CA TYR A 39 -3.36 11.51 -6.37
C TYR A 39 -4.39 12.02 -7.38
N PRO A 40 -4.10 13.11 -8.12
CA PRO A 40 -5.02 13.67 -9.10
C PRO A 40 -5.37 12.70 -10.24
N VAL A 41 -6.62 12.79 -10.72
CA VAL A 41 -7.17 11.92 -11.79
C VAL A 41 -6.30 11.92 -13.04
N ASP A 42 -5.88 13.09 -13.51
CA ASP A 42 -5.14 13.22 -14.76
C ASP A 42 -3.77 12.55 -14.67
N SER A 43 -3.08 12.72 -13.55
CA SER A 43 -1.81 12.03 -13.29
C SER A 43 -1.98 10.52 -13.28
N LEU A 44 -3.01 10.01 -12.61
CA LEU A 44 -3.27 8.56 -12.53
C LEU A 44 -3.59 7.96 -13.92
N ARG A 45 -4.38 8.65 -14.74
CA ARG A 45 -4.68 8.23 -16.12
C ARG A 45 -3.45 8.26 -17.02
N GLN A 46 -2.62 9.30 -16.89
CA GLN A 46 -1.37 9.42 -17.61
C GLN A 46 -0.39 8.31 -17.21
N TRP A 47 -0.20 8.07 -15.92
CA TRP A 47 0.66 7.02 -15.40
C TRP A 47 0.19 5.63 -15.81
N THR A 48 -1.13 5.38 -15.84
CA THR A 48 -1.68 4.11 -16.34
C THR A 48 -1.24 3.86 -17.78
N SER A 49 -1.37 4.88 -18.64
CA SER A 49 -1.01 4.77 -20.06
C SER A 49 0.50 4.58 -20.23
N GLY A 50 1.30 5.44 -19.59
CA GLY A 50 2.75 5.41 -19.71
C GLY A 50 3.35 4.12 -19.15
N LEU A 51 2.83 3.61 -18.03
CA LEU A 51 3.26 2.34 -17.46
C LEU A 51 3.01 1.18 -18.42
N MET A 52 1.78 1.05 -18.93
CA MET A 52 1.43 -0.07 -19.80
C MET A 52 2.13 0.01 -21.16
N ASP A 53 2.34 1.23 -21.70
CA ASP A 53 3.14 1.46 -22.90
C ASP A 53 4.59 1.00 -22.71
N GLU A 54 5.24 1.41 -21.62
CA GLU A 54 6.63 0.99 -21.33
C GLU A 54 6.76 -0.52 -21.09
N ILE A 55 5.80 -1.15 -20.40
CA ILE A 55 5.79 -2.60 -20.23
C ILE A 55 5.62 -3.30 -21.58
N SER A 56 4.74 -2.80 -22.45
CA SER A 56 4.51 -3.40 -23.78
C SER A 56 5.77 -3.46 -24.64
N LYS A 57 6.68 -2.48 -24.47
CA LYS A 57 7.97 -2.41 -25.19
C LYS A 57 9.03 -3.33 -24.59
N LYS A 58 9.00 -3.56 -23.27
CA LYS A 58 10.09 -4.23 -22.53
C LYS A 58 9.78 -5.67 -22.15
N HIS A 59 8.52 -6.04 -22.00
CA HIS A 59 8.12 -7.37 -21.58
C HIS A 59 7.99 -8.32 -22.79
N PRO A 60 8.82 -9.38 -22.93
CA PRO A 60 8.89 -10.22 -24.13
C PRO A 60 7.60 -10.95 -24.49
N GLY A 61 6.71 -11.15 -23.51
CA GLY A 61 5.44 -11.86 -23.69
C GLY A 61 4.21 -10.98 -23.49
N PHE A 62 4.31 -9.65 -23.64
CA PHE A 62 3.22 -8.75 -23.26
C PHE A 62 1.89 -9.07 -23.97
N TYR A 63 1.95 -9.37 -25.27
CA TYR A 63 0.79 -9.75 -26.08
C TYR A 63 0.65 -11.28 -26.27
N ARG A 64 1.26 -12.10 -25.41
CA ARG A 64 1.23 -13.57 -25.56
C ARG A 64 -0.16 -14.16 -25.33
N TYR A 65 -0.90 -13.63 -24.37
CA TYR A 65 -2.20 -14.18 -23.92
C TYR A 65 -3.38 -13.22 -24.08
N THR A 66 -3.11 -11.97 -24.45
CA THR A 66 -4.11 -10.93 -24.69
C THR A 66 -3.58 -10.11 -25.85
N ASP A 67 -4.35 -10.00 -26.92
CA ASP A 67 -3.91 -9.30 -28.12
C ASP A 67 -3.89 -7.78 -27.93
N LYS A 68 -3.33 -7.07 -28.91
CA LYS A 68 -3.13 -5.62 -28.82
C LYS A 68 -4.43 -4.83 -28.76
N GLU A 69 -5.48 -5.28 -29.43
CA GLU A 69 -6.77 -4.61 -29.47
C GLU A 69 -7.49 -4.76 -28.13
N GLU A 70 -7.55 -5.99 -27.60
CA GLU A 70 -8.11 -6.27 -26.28
C GLU A 70 -7.34 -5.50 -25.19
N PHE A 71 -6.00 -5.49 -25.23
CA PHE A 71 -5.21 -4.73 -24.27
C PHE A 71 -5.46 -3.22 -24.35
N GLY A 72 -5.55 -2.66 -25.57
CA GLY A 72 -5.86 -1.25 -25.76
C GLY A 72 -7.21 -0.89 -25.13
N PHE A 73 -8.24 -1.69 -25.40
CA PHE A 73 -9.56 -1.53 -24.80
C PHE A 73 -9.53 -1.62 -23.26
N LEU A 74 -8.80 -2.58 -22.70
CA LEU A 74 -8.67 -2.73 -21.25
C LEU A 74 -7.97 -1.53 -20.60
N ILE A 75 -6.88 -1.05 -21.19
CA ILE A 75 -6.14 0.12 -20.71
C ILE A 75 -7.05 1.36 -20.71
N ASP A 76 -7.76 1.60 -21.81
CA ASP A 76 -8.67 2.74 -21.92
C ASP A 76 -9.85 2.64 -20.95
N SER A 77 -10.43 1.45 -20.80
CA SER A 77 -11.49 1.18 -19.83
C SER A 77 -11.02 1.45 -18.39
N THR A 78 -9.83 0.99 -18.03
CA THR A 78 -9.25 1.24 -16.71
C THR A 78 -9.04 2.74 -16.47
N ARG A 79 -8.48 3.48 -17.45
CA ARG A 79 -8.28 4.94 -17.36
C ARG A 79 -9.60 5.69 -17.17
N GLN A 80 -10.61 5.36 -17.97
CA GLN A 80 -11.93 5.98 -17.89
C GLN A 80 -12.63 5.69 -16.57
N SER A 81 -12.36 4.54 -15.96
CA SER A 81 -12.89 4.17 -14.64
C SER A 81 -12.30 4.96 -13.47
N ILE A 82 -11.23 5.73 -13.68
CA ILE A 82 -10.63 6.63 -12.69
C ILE A 82 -11.34 7.97 -12.83
N GLN A 83 -12.38 8.19 -12.03
CA GLN A 83 -13.22 9.40 -12.08
C GLN A 83 -12.83 10.45 -11.02
N ASP A 84 -12.26 10.00 -9.90
CA ASP A 84 -11.87 10.82 -8.76
C ASP A 84 -10.42 10.58 -8.37
N SER A 85 -9.86 11.49 -7.56
CA SER A 85 -8.54 11.30 -6.96
C SER A 85 -8.51 10.03 -6.11
N LEU A 86 -7.51 9.18 -6.32
CA LEU A 86 -7.40 7.86 -5.66
C LEU A 86 -6.22 7.80 -4.71
N THR A 87 -6.36 7.00 -3.66
CA THR A 87 -5.23 6.57 -2.81
C THR A 87 -4.37 5.54 -3.54
N GLN A 88 -3.17 5.25 -3.02
CA GLN A 88 -2.28 4.23 -3.61
C GLN A 88 -2.95 2.85 -3.67
N LEU A 89 -3.63 2.44 -2.59
CA LEU A 89 -4.34 1.16 -2.54
C LEU A 89 -5.48 1.09 -3.57
N GLN A 90 -6.24 2.17 -3.73
CA GLN A 90 -7.31 2.24 -4.73
C GLN A 90 -6.75 2.19 -6.15
N TYR A 91 -5.65 2.89 -6.42
CA TYR A 91 -5.00 2.88 -7.73
C TYR A 91 -4.38 1.51 -8.05
N TYR A 92 -3.71 0.88 -7.08
CA TYR A 92 -3.21 -0.49 -7.20
C TYR A 92 -4.31 -1.47 -7.62
N ARG A 93 -5.48 -1.38 -6.99
CA ARG A 93 -6.65 -2.21 -7.33
C ARG A 93 -7.15 -1.98 -8.76
N LYS A 94 -7.02 -0.76 -9.29
CA LYS A 94 -7.35 -0.44 -10.70
C LYS A 94 -6.34 -1.06 -11.68
N LEU A 95 -5.05 -1.08 -11.32
CA LEU A 95 -3.98 -1.59 -12.19
C LEU A 95 -3.85 -3.11 -12.16
N LYS A 96 -4.11 -3.77 -11.02
CA LYS A 96 -3.86 -5.21 -10.84
C LYS A 96 -4.48 -6.10 -11.93
N PRO A 97 -5.72 -5.85 -12.41
CA PRO A 97 -6.30 -6.62 -13.52
C PRO A 97 -5.52 -6.51 -14.84
N LEU A 98 -4.92 -5.35 -15.13
CA LEU A 98 -4.08 -5.18 -16.33
C LEU A 98 -2.84 -6.07 -16.28
N PHE A 99 -2.21 -6.20 -15.11
CA PHE A 99 -1.09 -7.11 -14.89
C PHE A 99 -1.51 -8.58 -14.95
N ALA A 100 -2.68 -8.92 -14.42
CA ALA A 100 -3.23 -10.28 -14.54
C ALA A 100 -3.45 -10.67 -16.01
N LYS A 101 -3.88 -9.72 -16.86
CA LYS A 101 -4.06 -9.92 -18.30
C LYS A 101 -2.75 -10.11 -19.08
N ILE A 102 -1.61 -9.67 -18.54
CA ILE A 102 -0.29 -10.01 -19.13
C ILE A 102 -0.06 -11.54 -19.05
N GLY A 103 -0.66 -12.23 -18.08
CA GLY A 103 -0.58 -13.68 -17.95
C GLY A 103 0.83 -14.19 -17.59
N CYS A 104 1.65 -13.36 -16.93
CA CYS A 104 3.02 -13.70 -16.56
C CYS A 104 3.18 -13.69 -15.03
N LEU A 105 3.53 -14.84 -14.46
CA LEU A 105 3.76 -15.00 -13.02
C LEU A 105 4.87 -14.06 -12.49
N HIS A 106 5.86 -13.74 -13.32
CA HIS A 106 7.02 -12.93 -12.95
C HIS A 106 6.82 -11.42 -13.19
N THR A 107 5.62 -11.00 -13.61
CA THR A 107 5.33 -9.58 -13.87
C THR A 107 4.18 -9.13 -12.99
N GLY A 108 4.49 -8.22 -12.08
CA GLY A 108 3.53 -7.73 -11.11
C GLY A 108 3.83 -6.32 -10.65
N ILE A 109 2.87 -5.78 -9.91
CA ILE A 109 3.03 -4.59 -9.09
C ILE A 109 2.87 -4.99 -7.64
N GLU A 110 3.59 -4.28 -6.78
CA GLU A 110 3.54 -4.44 -5.34
C GLU A 110 3.07 -3.15 -4.69
N LEU A 111 2.42 -3.32 -3.54
CA LEU A 111 2.10 -2.21 -2.66
C LEU A 111 3.25 -1.95 -1.70
N PRO A 112 3.47 -0.68 -1.27
CA PRO A 112 4.37 -0.38 -0.16
C PRO A 112 4.06 -1.23 1.07
N GLU A 113 5.08 -1.52 1.88
CA GLU A 113 4.99 -2.42 3.04
C GLU A 113 3.79 -2.11 3.95
N LYS A 114 3.53 -0.82 4.22
CA LYS A 114 2.41 -0.36 5.05
C LYS A 114 1.03 -0.81 4.56
N TYR A 115 0.89 -1.11 3.27
CA TYR A 115 -0.35 -1.53 2.66
C TYR A 115 -0.49 -3.05 2.50
N LYS A 116 0.57 -3.84 2.73
CA LYS A 116 0.53 -5.30 2.57
C LYS A 116 -0.49 -5.94 3.50
N ALA A 117 -0.61 -5.47 4.75
CA ALA A 117 -1.61 -5.96 5.69
C ALA A 117 -3.06 -5.86 5.15
N TYR A 118 -3.37 -4.83 4.37
CA TYR A 118 -4.70 -4.66 3.76
C TYR A 118 -4.98 -5.68 2.64
N LEU A 119 -3.98 -6.36 2.10
CA LEU A 119 -4.21 -7.46 1.15
C LEU A 119 -4.69 -8.72 1.88
N TYR A 120 -4.17 -8.96 3.09
CA TYR A 120 -4.46 -10.16 3.89
C TYR A 120 -5.73 -10.01 4.73
N THR A 121 -6.00 -8.84 5.30
CA THR A 121 -7.17 -8.63 6.19
C THR A 121 -8.51 -8.51 5.45
N ASN A 122 -8.49 -8.20 4.15
CA ASN A 122 -9.71 -8.03 3.35
C ASN A 122 -10.15 -9.33 2.65
N ALA A 123 -9.33 -10.39 2.65
CA ALA A 123 -9.69 -11.65 1.99
C ALA A 123 -10.59 -12.53 2.88
N VAL A 124 -10.42 -12.45 4.20
CA VAL A 124 -11.13 -13.29 5.16
C VAL A 124 -11.28 -12.54 6.48
N ASP A 125 -12.50 -12.40 7.00
CA ASP A 125 -12.73 -11.88 8.35
C ASP A 125 -12.10 -12.86 9.37
N LEU A 126 -11.02 -12.42 10.02
CA LEU A 126 -10.24 -13.22 10.97
C LEU A 126 -11.03 -13.58 12.23
N ASN A 127 -12.04 -12.78 12.60
CA ASN A 127 -12.90 -13.07 13.75
C ASN A 127 -13.96 -14.12 13.40
N LYS A 128 -14.34 -14.23 12.12
CA LYS A 128 -15.37 -15.16 11.63
C LYS A 128 -14.79 -16.47 11.08
N ASN A 129 -13.57 -16.43 10.55
CA ASN A 129 -12.91 -17.56 9.88
C ASN A 129 -11.57 -17.87 10.56
N PHE A 130 -11.53 -17.81 11.89
CA PHE A 130 -10.36 -18.24 12.63
C PHE A 130 -10.05 -19.70 12.30
N GLY A 131 -8.88 -19.98 11.71
CA GLY A 131 -8.50 -21.31 11.23
C GLY A 131 -9.10 -21.73 9.87
N HIS A 132 -9.78 -20.83 9.14
CA HIS A 132 -10.29 -21.06 7.80
C HIS A 132 -9.80 -19.97 6.82
N GLY A 133 -9.36 -20.36 5.63
CA GLY A 133 -8.96 -19.41 4.57
C GLY A 133 -7.50 -18.92 4.63
N THR A 134 -6.75 -19.29 5.67
CA THR A 134 -5.29 -19.25 5.68
C THR A 134 -4.77 -20.69 5.66
N ILE A 135 -4.07 -21.09 4.60
CA ILE A 135 -3.34 -22.36 4.59
C ILE A 135 -2.33 -22.27 5.75
N PRO A 136 -2.33 -23.20 6.72
CA PRO A 136 -1.34 -23.19 7.79
C PRO A 136 0.06 -23.29 7.19
N ASP A 137 0.95 -22.41 7.64
CA ASP A 137 2.36 -22.49 7.24
C ASP A 137 2.99 -23.72 7.88
N HIS A 138 3.63 -24.53 7.05
CA HIS A 138 4.37 -25.69 7.48
C HIS A 138 5.82 -25.58 7.01
N GLU A 139 6.75 -25.56 7.95
CA GLU A 139 8.16 -25.58 7.61
C GLU A 139 8.55 -26.97 7.10
N THR A 140 9.04 -27.03 5.86
CA THR A 140 9.69 -28.22 5.29
C THR A 140 11.14 -27.85 4.99
N ALA A 141 12.07 -28.62 5.53
CA ALA A 141 13.49 -28.40 5.32
C ALA A 141 14.01 -29.37 4.26
N ILE A 142 14.29 -28.87 3.06
CA ILE A 142 14.91 -29.66 1.99
C ILE A 142 16.39 -29.83 2.33
N THR A 143 16.88 -31.06 2.36
CA THR A 143 18.33 -31.35 2.48
C THR A 143 18.96 -31.64 1.13
N PHE A 144 20.29 -31.53 1.05
CA PHE A 144 21.05 -31.88 -0.15
C PHE A 144 20.86 -33.35 -0.52
N GLU A 145 20.78 -34.23 0.48
CA GLU A 145 20.51 -35.65 0.33
C GLU A 145 19.12 -35.90 -0.27
N ASN A 146 18.08 -35.17 0.17
CA ASN A 146 16.75 -35.27 -0.44
C ASN A 146 16.78 -34.89 -1.92
N TRP A 147 17.55 -33.86 -2.28
CA TRP A 147 17.69 -33.44 -3.67
C TRP A 147 18.40 -34.48 -4.54
N ILE A 148 19.52 -35.04 -4.08
CA ILE A 148 20.24 -36.11 -4.79
C ILE A 148 19.36 -37.35 -4.97
N SER A 149 18.61 -37.71 -3.93
CA SER A 149 17.72 -38.87 -3.94
C SER A 149 16.41 -38.63 -4.68
N LYS A 150 16.19 -37.43 -5.25
CA LYS A 150 14.95 -37.02 -5.92
C LYS A 150 13.71 -37.20 -5.04
N GLN A 151 13.86 -36.97 -3.74
CA GLN A 151 12.78 -37.03 -2.79
C GLN A 151 12.07 -35.67 -2.73
N ASP A 152 10.77 -35.66 -3.06
CA ASP A 152 9.90 -34.49 -2.93
C ASP A 152 9.44 -34.36 -1.47
N VAL A 153 10.12 -33.51 -0.70
CA VAL A 153 9.91 -33.38 0.75
C VAL A 153 8.55 -32.75 1.02
N GLU A 154 8.16 -31.78 0.22
CA GLU A 154 6.91 -31.04 0.31
C GLU A 154 5.70 -31.93 -0.01
N LEU A 155 5.77 -32.74 -1.06
CA LEU A 155 4.71 -33.69 -1.41
C LEU A 155 4.54 -34.75 -0.32
N ASN A 156 5.65 -35.34 0.15
CA ASN A 156 5.60 -36.34 1.21
C ASN A 156 4.97 -35.78 2.48
N TYR A 157 5.38 -34.58 2.89
CA TYR A 157 4.80 -33.89 4.03
C TYR A 157 3.30 -33.60 3.84
N THR A 158 2.90 -33.18 2.64
CA THR A 158 1.48 -32.98 2.30
C THR A 158 0.68 -34.28 2.43
N ILE A 159 1.22 -35.40 1.95
CA ILE A 159 0.60 -36.73 2.08
C ILE A 159 0.44 -37.12 3.56
N GLU A 160 1.46 -36.86 4.39
CA GLU A 160 1.37 -37.10 5.83
C GLU A 160 0.24 -36.27 6.48
N LEU A 161 0.10 -35.01 6.11
CA LEU A 161 -0.99 -34.16 6.62
C LEU A 161 -2.37 -34.68 6.20
N ILE A 162 -2.51 -35.15 4.95
CA ILE A 162 -3.76 -35.72 4.45
C ILE A 162 -4.12 -36.99 5.24
N ASN A 163 -3.13 -37.86 5.50
CA ASN A 163 -3.33 -39.13 6.18
C ASN A 163 -3.49 -39.02 7.71
N LYS A 164 -3.19 -37.86 8.30
CA LYS A 164 -3.38 -37.58 9.74
C LYS A 164 -4.84 -37.23 10.13
N LYS A 165 -5.74 -37.13 9.16
CA LYS A 165 -7.19 -36.95 9.40
C LYS A 165 -7.89 -38.28 9.67
#